data_AF-A0A7C3YQ99-F1
#
_entry.id   AF-A0A7C3YQ99-F1
#
_cell.length_a   1.000
_cell.length_b   1.000
_cell.length_c   1.000
_cell.angle_alpha   90.00
_cell.angle_beta   90.00
_cell.angle_gamma   90.00
#
_symmetry.space_group_name_H-M   'P 1'
#
loop_
_entity.id
_entity.type
_entity.pdbx_description
1 polymer ?
#
loop_
_entity_poly.entity_id
_entity_poly.type
_entity_poly.pdbx_seq_one_letter_code
_entity_poly.pdbx_strand_id
1 'polypeptide(L)'
;MASVTLEEPLQSEIGPKKELPKVIQEEFTKISEPEEEIRVAVPSDMNMEGVFEDWWLLATEKRILVFNSDHKEKAELVKEIP
;
A
#
# COMPACT_ATOMS: atom_id res chain seq x y z
N MET A 1 37.81 -10.43 22.99
CA MET A 1 37.64 -9.52 21.84
C MET A 1 36.24 -9.76 21.29
N ALA A 2 35.24 -9.08 21.83
CA ALA A 2 33.87 -9.19 21.34
C ALA A 2 33.73 -8.24 20.15
N SER A 3 33.55 -8.79 18.95
CA SER A 3 33.25 -8.00 17.77
C SER A 3 31.82 -7.52 17.90
N VAL A 4 31.63 -6.22 18.10
CA VAL A 4 30.32 -5.57 18.03
C VAL A 4 29.96 -5.55 16.55
N THR A 5 29.09 -6.47 16.13
CA THR A 5 28.43 -6.35 14.83
C THR A 5 27.57 -5.09 14.92
N LEU A 6 27.95 -4.06 14.16
CA LEU A 6 27.18 -2.84 14.00
C LEU A 6 25.77 -3.27 13.53
N GLU A 7 24.78 -3.07 14.40
CA GLU A 7 23.37 -3.21 14.04
C GLU A 7 23.12 -2.28 12.85
N GLU A 8 22.72 -2.87 11.72
CA GLU A 8 22.24 -2.15 10.55
C GLU A 8 21.09 -1.22 11.00
N PRO A 9 21.02 0.04 10.54
CA PRO A 9 19.91 0.89 10.94
C PRO A 9 18.62 0.32 10.36
N LEU A 10 17.71 -0.11 11.23
CA LEU A 10 16.30 -0.44 10.95
C LEU A 10 15.55 0.82 10.43
N GLN A 11 15.94 1.33 9.26
CA GLN A 11 15.44 2.58 8.67
C GLN A 11 14.77 2.36 7.30
N SER A 12 14.34 1.15 6.97
CA SER A 12 13.68 0.86 5.68
C SER A 12 12.19 0.56 5.75
N GLU A 13 11.58 0.49 6.94
CA GLU A 13 10.15 0.19 7.08
C GLU A 13 9.35 1.47 7.35
N ILE A 14 8.72 2.01 6.30
CA ILE A 14 7.78 3.12 6.48
C ILE A 14 6.37 2.55 6.64
N GLY A 15 5.92 2.43 7.90
CA GLY A 15 4.52 2.24 8.27
C GLY A 15 3.96 0.81 8.14
N PRO A 16 2.66 0.61 8.48
CA PRO A 16 2.04 -0.70 8.40
C PRO A 16 1.96 -1.14 6.95
N LYS A 17 2.61 -2.26 6.63
CA LYS A 17 2.59 -2.89 5.31
C LYS A 17 1.88 -4.23 5.41
N LYS A 18 0.55 -4.20 5.46
CA LYS A 18 -0.22 -5.45 5.38
C LYS A 18 -0.03 -6.09 4.01
N GLU A 19 -0.12 -7.42 3.99
CA GLU A 19 -0.10 -8.17 2.73
C GLU A 19 -1.30 -7.75 1.86
N LEU A 20 -0.99 -7.39 0.62
CA LEU A 20 -1.98 -6.89 -0.33
C LEU A 20 -2.71 -8.05 -1.02
N PRO A 21 -4.02 -7.93 -1.27
CA PRO A 21 -4.70 -8.81 -2.20
C PRO A 21 -4.02 -8.76 -3.57
N LYS A 22 -3.92 -9.91 -4.24
CA LYS A 22 -3.28 -10.02 -5.57
C LYS A 22 -3.84 -9.02 -6.58
N VAL A 23 -5.16 -8.83 -6.61
CA VAL A 23 -5.82 -7.88 -7.51
C VAL A 23 -5.36 -6.44 -7.28
N ILE A 24 -5.15 -6.02 -6.03
CA ILE A 24 -4.64 -4.69 -5.70
C ILE A 24 -3.17 -4.56 -6.12
N GLN A 25 -2.37 -5.59 -5.85
CA GLN A 25 -0.96 -5.61 -6.23
C GLN A 25 -0.76 -5.55 -7.74
N GLU A 26 -1.56 -6.28 -8.51
CA GLU A 26 -1.54 -6.27 -9.97
C GLU A 26 -1.94 -4.91 -10.54
N GLU A 27 -2.99 -4.29 -10.00
CA GLU A 27 -3.43 -2.96 -10.44
C GLU A 27 -2.41 -1.87 -10.08
N PHE A 28 -1.82 -1.92 -8.88
CA PHE A 28 -0.72 -1.04 -8.51
C PHE A 28 0.45 -1.18 -9.49
N THR A 29 0.87 -2.41 -9.81
CA THR A 29 2.02 -2.67 -10.71
C THR A 29 1.79 -2.11 -12.13
N LYS A 30 0.54 -2.01 -12.59
CA LYS A 30 0.20 -1.44 -13.90
C LYS A 30 0.36 0.08 -13.95
N ILE A 31 0.16 0.76 -12.81
CA ILE A 31 0.13 2.23 -12.74
C ILE A 31 1.34 2.84 -12.02
N SER A 32 2.12 2.01 -11.33
CA SER A 32 3.31 2.42 -10.59
C SER A 32 4.41 2.90 -11.53
N GLU A 33 5.11 3.95 -11.13
CA GLU A 33 6.33 4.36 -11.82
C GLU A 33 7.48 3.36 -11.58
N PRO A 34 8.51 3.33 -12.44
CA PRO A 34 9.72 2.58 -12.15
C PRO A 34 10.26 2.93 -10.76
N GLU A 35 10.63 1.91 -9.99
CA GLU A 35 11.16 2.01 -8.62
C GLU A 35 10.19 2.62 -7.59
N GLU A 36 8.90 2.80 -7.95
CA GLU A 36 7.89 3.22 -6.97
C GLU A 36 7.55 2.07 -6.03
N GLU A 37 7.88 2.25 -4.75
CA GLU A 37 7.62 1.25 -3.71
C GLU A 37 6.45 1.65 -2.82
N ILE A 38 5.59 0.66 -2.52
CA ILE A 38 4.59 0.80 -1.47
C ILE A 38 5.30 0.82 -0.13
N ARG A 39 5.21 1.97 0.54
CA ARG A 39 5.67 2.18 1.90
C ARG A 39 4.59 1.73 2.87
N VAL A 40 3.38 2.27 2.76
CA VAL A 40 2.24 1.97 3.64
C VAL A 40 1.14 1.23 2.88
N ALA A 41 0.54 0.21 3.50
CA ALA A 41 -0.62 -0.50 2.99
C ALA A 41 -1.60 -0.82 4.12
N VAL A 42 -2.76 -0.15 4.09
CA VAL A 42 -3.79 -0.24 5.13
C VAL A 42 -5.14 -0.60 4.51
N PRO A 43 -5.79 -1.69 4.96
CA PRO A 43 -7.17 -1.98 4.60
C PRO A 43 -8.13 -1.09 5.40
N SER A 44 -9.25 -0.75 4.78
CA SER A 44 -10.39 -0.06 5.35
C SER A 44 -11.65 -0.89 5.07
N ASP A 45 -12.52 -1.02 6.05
CA ASP A 45 -13.85 -1.62 5.90
C ASP A 45 -14.91 -0.58 5.50
N MET A 46 -14.49 0.66 5.28
CA MET A 46 -15.35 1.75 4.83
C MET A 46 -14.74 2.48 3.64
N ASN A 47 -15.60 2.88 2.71
CA ASN A 47 -15.25 3.76 1.61
C ASN A 47 -15.23 5.25 2.02
N MET A 48 -14.84 6.12 1.08
CA MET A 48 -14.80 7.58 1.30
C MET A 48 -16.15 8.23 1.62
N GLU A 49 -17.27 7.56 1.34
CA GLU A 49 -18.62 8.03 1.66
C GLU A 49 -19.13 7.51 3.01
N GLY A 50 -18.33 6.71 3.72
CA GLY A 50 -18.73 6.09 4.99
C GLY A 50 -19.70 4.92 4.82
N VAL A 51 -19.70 4.27 3.65
CA VAL A 51 -20.42 3.02 3.39
C VAL A 51 -19.48 1.84 3.62
N PHE A 52 -19.99 0.76 4.22
CA PHE A 52 -19.23 -0.47 4.41
C PHE A 52 -18.86 -1.10 3.08
N GLU A 53 -17.56 -1.13 2.80
CA GLU A 53 -16.97 -1.68 1.58
C GLU A 53 -15.47 -1.86 1.81
N ASP A 54 -14.92 -2.99 1.37
CA ASP A 54 -13.48 -3.27 1.51
C ASP A 54 -12.67 -2.36 0.59
N TRP A 55 -11.85 -1.49 1.16
CA TRP A 55 -11.00 -0.53 0.47
C TRP A 55 -9.55 -0.65 0.94
N TRP A 56 -8.61 -0.16 0.13
CA TRP A 56 -7.20 -0.13 0.46
C TRP A 56 -6.62 1.26 0.27
N LEU A 57 -5.94 1.74 1.30
CA LEU A 57 -5.11 2.93 1.23
C LEU A 57 -3.65 2.49 1.12
N LEU A 58 -3.02 2.86 0.01
CA LEU A 58 -1.61 2.66 -0.24
C LEU A 58 -0.91 4.01 -0.23
N ALA A 59 0.25 4.10 0.41
CA ALA A 59 1.11 5.27 0.29
C ALA A 59 2.49 4.85 -0.22
N THR A 60 2.98 5.59 -1.20
CA THR A 60 4.33 5.49 -1.72
C THR A 60 5.12 6.72 -1.29
N GLU A 61 6.37 6.84 -1.73
CA GLU A 61 7.15 8.07 -1.52
C GLU A 61 6.64 9.24 -2.37
N LYS A 62 5.81 8.96 -3.38
CA LYS A 62 5.37 9.93 -4.39
C LYS A 62 3.92 10.36 -4.23
N ARG A 63 3.05 9.48 -3.73
CA ARG A 63 1.59 9.70 -3.74
C ARG A 63 0.87 8.75 -2.80
N ILE A 64 -0.39 9.09 -2.52
CA ILE A 64 -1.36 8.23 -1.87
C ILE A 64 -2.37 7.74 -2.91
N LEU A 65 -2.63 6.44 -2.88
CA LEU A 65 -3.53 5.74 -3.79
C LEU A 65 -4.61 5.05 -2.97
N VAL A 66 -5.86 5.20 -3.39
CA VAL A 66 -7.01 4.55 -2.76
C VAL A 66 -7.66 3.63 -3.77
N PHE A 67 -7.67 2.35 -3.45
CA PHE A 67 -8.30 1.31 -4.26
C PHE A 67 -9.58 0.83 -3.60
N ASN A 68 -10.60 0.56 -4.39
CA ASN A 68 -11.67 -0.32 -3.94
C ASN A 68 -11.17 -1.78 -4.02
N SER A 69 -11.64 -2.58 -3.09
CA SER A 69 -11.48 -4.03 -3.03
C SER A 69 -12.86 -4.64 -2.81
N ASP A 70 -13.86 -4.13 -3.55
CA ASP A 70 -15.14 -4.81 -3.67
C ASP A 70 -14.84 -6.25 -4.12
N HIS A 71 -15.47 -7.26 -3.53
CA HIS A 71 -15.20 -8.69 -3.78
C HIS A 71 -15.40 -9.14 -5.26
N LYS A 72 -15.55 -8.17 -6.17
CA LYS A 72 -15.46 -8.25 -7.61
C LYS A 72 -14.07 -8.69 -8.04
N GLU A 73 -14.00 -9.27 -9.24
CA GLU A 73 -12.78 -9.82 -9.83
C GLU A 73 -11.66 -8.79 -10.07
N LYS A 74 -11.91 -7.50 -9.83
CA LYS A 74 -10.98 -6.41 -10.18
C LYS A 74 -11.00 -5.29 -9.15
N ALA A 75 -9.81 -4.85 -8.75
CA ALA A 75 -9.60 -3.61 -8.02
C ALA A 75 -9.54 -2.41 -8.97
N GLU A 76 -9.96 -1.25 -8.50
CA GLU A 76 -9.94 -0.01 -9.27
C GLU A 76 -9.34 1.11 -8.42
N LEU A 77 -8.48 1.92 -9.03
CA LEU A 77 -8.00 3.15 -8.41
C LEU A 77 -9.14 4.17 -8.40
N VAL A 78 -9.63 4.47 -7.20
CA VAL A 78 -10.74 5.41 -6.99
C VAL A 78 -10.24 6.82 -6.75
N LYS A 79 -9.09 6.95 -6.06
CA LYS A 79 -8.51 8.24 -5.75
C LYS A 79 -6.99 8.19 -5.76
N GLU A 80 -6.41 9.22 -6.34
CA GLU A 80 -4.98 9.53 -6.26
C GLU A 80 -4.82 10.91 -5.63
N ILE A 81 -3.87 11.02 -4.71
CA ILE A 81 -3.45 12.26 -4.07
C ILE A 81 -1.94 12.37 -4.29
N PRO A 82 -1.46 13.34 -5.08
CA PRO A 82 -0.04 13.56 -5.31
C PRO A 82 0.67 14.11 -4.07
#